data_AF-A0A915U293-F1
#
_entry.id   AF-A0A915U293-F1
#
_cell.length_a   1.000
_cell.length_b   1.000
_cell.length_c   1.000
_cell.angle_alpha   90.00
_cell.angle_beta   90.00
_cell.angle_gamma   90.00
#
_symmetry.space_group_name_H-M   'P 1'
#
loop_
_entity.id
_entity.type
_entity.pdbx_description
1 polymer ?
#
loop_
_entity_poly.entity_id
_entity_poly.type
_entity_poly.pdbx_seq_one_letter_code
_entity_poly.pdbx_strand_id
1 'polypeptide(L)'
;MEQEQKTSTCELCGARKKTSQSHGMAVCSTCRTIISNVKNHPDIVRRAWQELRDEPILPRPAQAVHTEDPDLPDVLDGKRYRTIDRDRNKWYLSISELDGRPVEVFASTAFDRDHELQSRISNLTTITRLISLILRHIFIGERLTLEKVLKQIKRSSRQKNDLPDMLYGVLSRYDSAQAEQDLRRKSA
;
A
#
# COMPACT_ATOMS: atom_id res chain seq x y z
N MET A 1 5.83 -37.60 43.56
CA MET A 1 5.81 -36.13 43.64
C MET A 1 5.71 -35.58 42.22
N GLU A 2 4.50 -35.32 41.75
CA GLU A 2 4.27 -34.66 40.46
C GLU A 2 4.61 -33.18 40.60
N GLN A 3 5.64 -32.73 39.89
CA GLN A 3 5.97 -31.30 39.83
C GLN A 3 4.94 -30.61 38.92
N GLU A 4 4.01 -29.88 39.51
CA GLU A 4 3.12 -28.95 38.81
C GLU A 4 3.97 -27.91 38.05
N GLN A 5 4.11 -28.13 36.74
CA GLN A 5 4.80 -27.22 35.85
C GLN A 5 3.91 -26.00 35.62
N LYS A 6 4.18 -24.92 36.37
CA LYS A 6 3.49 -23.63 36.24
C LYS A 6 3.48 -23.18 34.78
N THR A 7 2.30 -23.22 34.18
CA THR A 7 2.04 -22.68 32.86
C THR A 7 1.84 -21.18 32.99
N SER A 8 2.53 -20.41 32.16
CA SER A 8 2.53 -18.95 32.18
C SER A 8 2.23 -18.43 30.79
N THR A 9 1.69 -17.22 30.69
CA THR A 9 1.40 -16.60 29.40
C THR A 9 2.69 -16.08 28.79
N CYS A 10 2.99 -16.43 27.54
CA CYS A 10 4.13 -15.90 26.80
C CYS A 10 3.91 -14.42 26.48
N GLU A 11 4.84 -13.54 26.88
CA GLU A 11 4.77 -12.10 26.61
C GLU A 11 4.89 -11.74 25.12
N LEU A 12 5.42 -12.64 24.29
CA LEU A 12 5.61 -12.38 22.85
C LEU A 12 4.43 -12.84 21.98
N CYS A 13 3.84 -14.01 22.26
CA CYS A 13 2.77 -14.58 21.42
C CYS A 13 1.43 -14.76 22.14
N GLY A 14 1.34 -14.45 23.44
CA GLY A 14 0.12 -14.58 24.23
C GLY A 14 -0.31 -16.02 24.55
N ALA A 15 0.40 -17.05 24.05
CA ALA A 15 0.04 -18.44 24.31
C ALA A 15 0.36 -18.84 25.77
N ARG A 16 -0.57 -19.58 26.41
CA ARG A 16 -0.32 -20.21 27.72
C ARG A 16 0.53 -21.45 27.54
N LYS A 17 1.83 -21.35 27.85
CA LYS A 17 2.83 -22.42 27.68
C LYS A 17 3.85 -22.35 28.81
N LYS A 18 4.79 -23.29 28.85
CA LYS A 18 5.97 -23.12 29.73
C LYS A 18 6.78 -21.95 29.20
N THR A 19 6.91 -20.90 30.01
CA THR A 19 7.79 -19.77 29.69
C THR A 19 9.09 -19.88 30.45
N SER A 20 10.08 -19.17 29.95
CA SER A 20 11.37 -18.98 30.58
C SER A 20 11.76 -17.52 30.46
N GLN A 21 12.57 -17.00 31.38
CA GLN A 21 13.19 -15.71 31.14
C GLN A 21 14.17 -15.80 29.95
N SER A 22 14.04 -14.86 29.04
CA SER A 22 15.00 -14.60 27.97
C SER A 22 14.95 -13.12 27.63
N HIS A 23 16.10 -12.45 27.65
CA HIS A 23 16.22 -11.03 27.27
C HIS A 23 15.25 -10.10 28.04
N GLY A 24 15.07 -10.35 29.34
CA GLY A 24 14.19 -9.54 30.20
C GLY A 24 12.69 -9.83 30.06
N MET A 25 12.28 -10.79 29.20
CA MET A 25 10.88 -11.16 28.97
C MET A 25 10.61 -12.63 29.30
N ALA A 26 9.38 -12.94 29.73
CA ALA A 26 8.91 -14.31 29.95
C ALA A 26 8.33 -14.90 28.65
N VAL A 27 9.16 -15.63 27.91
CA VAL A 27 8.82 -16.12 26.56
C VAL A 27 8.80 -17.65 26.47
N CYS A 28 7.96 -18.21 25.61
CA CYS A 28 7.95 -19.64 25.32
C CYS A 28 9.13 -20.05 24.44
N SER A 29 9.42 -21.35 24.37
CA SER A 29 10.53 -21.91 23.59
C SER A 29 10.49 -21.50 22.11
N THR A 30 9.31 -21.52 21.47
CA THR A 30 9.14 -21.09 20.08
C THR A 30 9.52 -19.63 19.87
N CYS A 31 8.99 -18.74 20.71
CA CYS A 31 9.27 -17.31 20.66
C CYS A 31 10.74 -16.99 20.92
N ARG A 32 11.39 -17.76 21.80
CA ARG A 32 12.84 -17.65 22.03
C ARG A 32 13.64 -17.98 20.78
N THR A 33 13.27 -19.03 20.04
CA THR A 33 13.91 -19.38 18.77
C THR A 33 13.74 -18.28 17.73
N ILE A 34 12.55 -17.66 17.66
CA ILE A 34 12.30 -16.51 16.77
C ILE A 34 13.22 -15.34 17.14
N ILE A 35 13.26 -14.95 18.42
CA ILE A 35 14.14 -13.86 18.91
C ILE A 35 15.60 -14.14 18.56
N SER A 36 16.06 -15.39 18.76
CA SER A 36 17.44 -15.77 18.43
C SER A 36 17.72 -15.66 16.93
N ASN A 37 16.80 -16.12 16.08
CA ASN A 37 16.96 -16.03 14.63
C ASN A 37 16.96 -14.58 14.15
N VAL A 38 16.11 -13.72 14.71
CA VAL A 38 16.10 -12.28 14.37
C VAL A 38 17.42 -11.61 14.72
N LYS A 39 18.03 -11.97 15.87
CA LYS A 39 19.31 -11.41 16.30
C LYS A 39 20.50 -11.93 15.50
N ASN A 40 20.51 -13.23 15.22
CA ASN A 40 21.67 -13.88 14.62
C ASN A 40 21.66 -13.77 13.09
N HIS A 41 20.48 -13.60 12.48
CA HIS A 41 20.31 -13.54 11.03
C HIS A 41 19.43 -12.35 10.60
N PRO A 42 19.81 -11.11 10.96
CA PRO A 42 19.01 -9.92 10.63
C PRO A 42 18.81 -9.74 9.12
N ASP A 43 19.74 -10.21 8.29
CA ASP A 43 19.65 -10.10 6.83
C ASP A 43 18.62 -11.06 6.23
N ILE A 44 18.38 -12.22 6.85
CA ILE A 44 17.32 -13.15 6.45
C ILE A 44 15.97 -12.54 6.80
N VAL A 45 15.84 -11.98 8.00
CA VAL A 45 14.63 -11.26 8.41
C VAL A 45 14.38 -10.06 7.53
N ARG A 46 15.42 -9.29 7.15
CA ARG A 46 15.27 -8.15 6.24
C ARG A 46 14.80 -8.59 4.84
N ARG A 47 15.29 -9.72 4.33
CA ARG A 47 14.85 -10.30 3.04
C ARG A 47 13.43 -10.84 3.12
N ALA A 48 13.11 -11.64 4.15
CA ALA A 48 11.76 -12.14 4.39
C ALA A 48 10.77 -10.98 4.61
N TRP A 49 11.17 -9.92 5.32
CA TRP A 49 10.37 -8.71 5.51
C TRP A 49 10.16 -7.95 4.20
N GLN A 50 11.12 -7.96 3.28
CA GLN A 50 10.97 -7.39 1.94
C GLN A 50 10.04 -8.21 1.04
N GLU A 51 9.93 -9.52 1.28
CA GLU A 51 8.94 -10.38 0.61
C GLU A 51 7.53 -10.20 1.22
N LEU A 52 7.47 -9.89 2.51
CA LEU A 52 6.25 -9.58 3.27
C LEU A 52 5.89 -8.07 3.25
N ARG A 53 6.61 -7.24 2.49
CA ARG A 53 6.55 -5.76 2.52
C ARG A 53 5.22 -5.14 2.07
N ASP A 54 4.32 -5.96 1.55
CA ASP A 54 2.97 -5.55 1.18
C ASP A 54 1.93 -5.91 2.26
N GLU A 55 2.34 -6.42 3.43
CA GLU A 55 1.42 -6.46 4.56
C GLU A 55 1.27 -5.04 5.15
N PRO A 56 0.04 -4.52 5.23
CA PRO A 56 -0.22 -3.15 5.63
C PRO A 56 0.33 -2.88 7.03
N ILE A 57 1.20 -1.87 7.11
CA ILE A 57 1.72 -1.32 8.34
C ILE A 57 0.53 -0.66 9.06
N LEU A 58 -0.06 -1.34 10.08
CA LEU A 58 -1.07 -0.94 11.10
C LEU A 58 -2.50 -1.56 10.96
N PRO A 59 -3.30 -1.66 12.06
CA PRO A 59 -3.20 -2.56 13.20
C PRO A 59 -4.45 -3.47 13.25
N ARG A 60 -4.49 -4.49 12.41
CA ARG A 60 -5.22 -5.72 12.71
C ARG A 60 -4.63 -6.81 11.82
N PRO A 61 -4.21 -7.95 12.37
CA PRO A 61 -3.84 -9.10 11.54
C PRO A 61 -5.13 -9.61 10.90
N ALA A 62 -5.56 -8.97 9.81
CA ALA A 62 -6.43 -9.63 8.87
C ALA A 62 -5.54 -10.65 8.19
N GLN A 63 -5.82 -11.92 8.44
CA GLN A 63 -5.32 -13.05 7.66
C GLN A 63 -5.76 -12.83 6.21
N ALA A 64 -5.04 -12.00 5.47
CA ALA A 64 -5.24 -11.87 4.04
C ALA A 64 -4.50 -13.04 3.41
N VAL A 65 -5.26 -14.10 3.12
CA VAL A 65 -4.85 -15.07 2.12
C VAL A 65 -4.46 -14.27 0.88
N HIS A 66 -3.19 -14.31 0.52
CA HIS A 66 -2.70 -13.72 -0.73
C HIS A 66 -3.28 -14.53 -1.89
N THR A 67 -4.46 -14.15 -2.31
CA THR A 67 -5.14 -14.66 -3.50
C THR A 67 -5.53 -13.47 -4.34
N GLU A 68 -4.69 -13.17 -5.32
CA GLU A 68 -4.92 -12.24 -6.44
C GLU A 68 -5.24 -10.79 -6.01
N ASP A 69 -5.00 -9.80 -6.89
CA ASP A 69 -5.46 -8.45 -6.59
C ASP A 69 -7.00 -8.51 -6.52
N PRO A 70 -7.65 -8.03 -5.44
CA PRO A 70 -9.09 -8.09 -5.34
C PRO A 70 -9.73 -7.27 -6.47
N ASP A 71 -10.46 -7.94 -7.35
CA ASP A 71 -11.16 -7.29 -8.44
C ASP A 71 -12.29 -6.41 -7.89
N LEU A 72 -12.29 -5.16 -8.32
CA LEU A 72 -13.39 -4.24 -8.05
C LEU A 72 -14.61 -4.63 -8.90
N PRO A 73 -15.83 -4.61 -8.35
CA PRO A 73 -17.04 -4.71 -9.14
C PRO A 73 -17.11 -3.63 -10.23
N ASP A 74 -17.76 -3.95 -11.34
CA ASP A 74 -17.98 -2.99 -12.44
C ASP A 74 -18.80 -1.77 -12.02
N VAL A 75 -19.65 -1.92 -10.99
CA VAL A 75 -20.51 -0.86 -10.45
C VAL A 75 -20.25 -0.73 -8.96
N LEU A 76 -19.91 0.49 -8.54
CA LEU A 76 -19.71 0.86 -7.14
C LEU A 76 -20.68 1.97 -6.75
N ASP A 77 -21.12 1.93 -5.50
CA ASP A 77 -21.88 3.04 -4.94
C ASP A 77 -20.98 4.28 -4.81
N GLY A 78 -21.53 5.44 -5.18
CA GLY A 78 -20.78 6.68 -5.26
C GLY A 78 -21.44 7.82 -4.51
N LYS A 79 -20.67 8.55 -3.70
CA LYS A 79 -21.10 9.81 -3.09
C LYS A 79 -20.45 10.99 -3.81
N ARG A 80 -21.26 11.97 -4.22
CA ARG A 80 -20.79 13.19 -4.88
C ARG A 80 -20.89 14.39 -3.94
N TYR A 81 -19.75 14.98 -3.64
CA TYR A 81 -19.61 16.18 -2.83
C TYR A 81 -19.40 17.39 -3.73
N ARG A 82 -20.15 18.46 -3.48
CA ARG A 82 -19.99 19.74 -4.19
C ARG A 82 -19.25 20.72 -3.29
N THR A 83 -18.19 21.33 -3.80
CA THR A 83 -17.43 22.37 -3.11
C THR A 83 -17.21 23.58 -4.02
N ILE A 84 -16.75 24.67 -3.43
CA ILE A 84 -16.45 25.93 -4.11
C ILE A 84 -15.03 26.32 -3.72
N ASP A 85 -14.17 26.62 -4.70
CA ASP A 85 -12.81 27.06 -4.43
C ASP A 85 -12.74 28.56 -4.07
N ARG A 86 -11.52 29.07 -3.82
CA ARG A 86 -11.28 30.48 -3.47
C ARG A 86 -11.72 31.45 -4.57
N ASP A 87 -11.69 31.01 -5.83
CA ASP A 87 -12.05 31.80 -7.01
C ASP A 87 -13.54 31.63 -7.37
N ARG A 88 -14.34 31.02 -6.47
CA ARG A 88 -15.77 30.74 -6.64
C ARG A 88 -16.10 29.74 -7.76
N ASN A 89 -15.11 28.98 -8.23
CA ASN A 89 -15.37 27.90 -9.17
C ASN A 89 -16.05 26.74 -8.45
N LYS A 90 -16.99 26.08 -9.13
CA LYS A 90 -17.67 24.90 -8.62
C LYS A 90 -16.84 23.65 -8.91
N TRP A 91 -16.60 22.86 -7.87
CA TRP A 91 -15.88 21.60 -7.92
C TRP A 91 -16.78 20.48 -7.43
N TYR A 92 -16.62 19.30 -8.03
CA TYR A 92 -17.31 18.09 -7.62
C TYR A 92 -16.30 16.98 -7.35
N LEU A 93 -16.40 16.37 -6.18
CA LEU A 93 -15.61 15.22 -5.77
C LEU A 93 -16.55 14.02 -5.67
N SER A 94 -16.32 13.00 -6.50
CA SER A 94 -17.04 11.73 -6.43
C SER A 94 -16.16 10.69 -5.74
N ILE A 95 -16.70 10.02 -4.74
CA ILE A 95 -16.02 8.95 -3.99
C ILE A 95 -16.80 7.66 -4.21
N SER A 96 -16.17 6.66 -4.81
CA SER A 96 -16.70 5.31 -4.92
C SER A 96 -16.37 4.52 -3.66
N GLU A 97 -17.35 3.80 -3.14
CA GLU A 97 -17.26 3.01 -1.91
C GLU A 97 -17.48 1.52 -2.19
N LEU A 98 -16.72 0.66 -1.51
CA LEU A 98 -16.93 -0.79 -1.44
C LEU A 98 -17.15 -1.16 0.03
N ASP A 99 -18.30 -1.76 0.36
CA ASP A 99 -18.68 -2.08 1.74
C ASP A 99 -18.54 -0.90 2.72
N GLY A 100 -18.88 0.31 2.24
CA GLY A 100 -18.77 1.57 3.01
C GLY A 100 -17.34 2.10 3.18
N ARG A 101 -16.35 1.51 2.51
CA ARG A 101 -14.95 1.98 2.51
C ARG A 101 -14.63 2.70 1.21
N PRO A 102 -13.95 3.85 1.24
CA PRO A 102 -13.59 4.58 0.02
C PRO A 102 -12.50 3.83 -0.75
N VAL A 103 -12.72 3.62 -2.04
CA VAL A 103 -11.78 2.89 -2.91
C VAL A 103 -11.33 3.71 -4.12
N GLU A 104 -12.20 4.55 -4.69
CA GLU A 104 -11.82 5.41 -5.82
C GLU A 104 -12.33 6.83 -5.63
N VAL A 105 -11.55 7.79 -6.15
CA VAL A 105 -11.84 9.22 -6.07
C VAL A 105 -11.71 9.82 -7.45
N PHE A 106 -12.71 10.63 -7.82
CA PHE A 106 -12.73 11.40 -9.06
C PHE A 106 -13.06 12.85 -8.75
N ALA A 107 -12.38 13.77 -9.41
CA ALA A 107 -12.69 15.19 -9.33
C ALA A 107 -13.07 15.72 -10.71
N SER A 108 -14.12 16.55 -10.76
CA SER A 108 -14.57 17.23 -11.97
C SER A 108 -14.86 18.70 -11.69
N THR A 109 -14.56 19.55 -12.67
CA THR A 109 -14.81 21.00 -12.62
C THR A 109 -15.75 21.38 -13.77
N ALA A 110 -16.46 22.50 -13.64
CA ALA A 110 -17.38 22.97 -14.68
C ALA A 110 -16.68 23.54 -15.94
N PHE A 111 -15.35 23.66 -15.95
CA PHE A 111 -14.58 24.37 -16.99
C PHE A 111 -13.78 23.46 -17.93
N ASP A 112 -14.34 22.31 -18.31
CA ASP A 112 -13.63 21.25 -19.06
C ASP A 112 -13.20 21.62 -20.51
N ARG A 113 -13.48 22.86 -20.98
CA ARG A 113 -13.31 23.27 -22.39
C ARG A 113 -12.19 24.28 -22.66
N ASP A 114 -11.44 24.73 -21.66
CA ASP A 114 -10.35 25.69 -21.87
C ASP A 114 -8.99 24.99 -22.02
N HIS A 115 -8.17 25.44 -22.98
CA HIS A 115 -6.87 24.82 -23.28
C HIS A 115 -5.86 25.03 -22.14
N GLU A 116 -5.88 26.19 -21.46
CA GLU A 116 -5.04 26.42 -20.28
C GLU A 116 -5.42 25.53 -19.08
N LEU A 117 -6.67 25.06 -19.05
CA LEU A 117 -7.19 24.19 -17.99
C LEU A 117 -6.79 22.72 -18.18
N GLN A 118 -6.38 22.29 -19.38
CA GLN A 118 -6.00 20.89 -19.63
C GLN A 118 -4.82 20.43 -18.77
N SER A 119 -3.82 21.27 -18.55
CA SER A 119 -2.70 20.96 -17.65
C SER A 119 -3.15 20.84 -16.19
N ARG A 120 -4.06 21.72 -15.74
CA ARG A 120 -4.63 21.65 -14.38
C ARG A 120 -5.48 20.40 -14.18
N ILE A 121 -6.25 20.02 -15.20
CA ILE A 121 -7.07 18.81 -15.19
C ILE A 121 -6.19 17.55 -15.19
N SER A 122 -5.09 17.54 -15.96
CA SER A 122 -4.09 16.46 -15.97
C SER A 122 -3.48 16.24 -14.58
N ASN A 123 -3.07 17.33 -13.91
CA ASN A 123 -2.56 17.28 -12.54
C ASN A 123 -3.60 16.77 -11.54
N LEU A 124 -4.83 17.28 -11.63
CA LEU A 124 -5.93 16.85 -10.75
C LEU A 124 -6.25 15.37 -10.93
N THR A 125 -6.34 14.91 -12.18
CA THR A 125 -6.57 13.50 -12.54
C THR A 125 -5.47 12.61 -11.97
N THR A 126 -4.22 13.06 -12.04
CA THR A 126 -3.07 12.34 -11.50
C THR A 126 -3.18 12.17 -9.99
N ILE A 127 -3.47 13.25 -9.27
CA ILE A 127 -3.64 13.23 -7.82
C ILE A 127 -4.76 12.26 -7.42
N THR A 128 -5.94 12.36 -8.04
CA THR A 128 -7.07 11.51 -7.66
C THR A 128 -6.84 10.04 -7.99
N ARG A 129 -6.15 9.72 -9.09
CA ARG A 129 -5.76 8.34 -9.42
C ARG A 129 -4.74 7.77 -8.43
N LEU A 130 -3.75 8.56 -8.02
CA LEU A 130 -2.76 8.12 -7.03
C LEU A 130 -3.40 7.94 -5.64
N ILE A 131 -4.30 8.83 -5.24
CA ILE A 131 -5.08 8.65 -4.00
C ILE A 131 -5.93 7.38 -4.08
N SER A 132 -6.57 7.10 -5.23
CA SER A 132 -7.34 5.86 -5.42
C SER A 132 -6.46 4.62 -5.23
N LEU A 133 -5.26 4.57 -5.80
CA LEU A 133 -4.31 3.47 -5.56
C LEU A 133 -3.97 3.30 -4.07
N ILE A 134 -3.74 4.40 -3.35
CA ILE A 134 -3.44 4.38 -1.92
C ILE A 134 -4.64 3.87 -1.13
N LEU A 135 -5.85 4.34 -1.43
CA LEU A 135 -7.08 3.89 -0.76
C LEU A 135 -7.32 2.40 -0.98
N ARG A 136 -7.13 1.90 -2.21
CA ARG A 136 -7.28 0.48 -2.49
C ARG A 136 -6.25 -0.36 -1.74
N HIS A 137 -5.01 0.11 -1.65
CA HIS A 137 -4.02 -0.54 -0.83
C HIS A 137 -4.42 -0.61 0.65
N ILE A 138 -4.92 0.50 1.21
CA ILE A 138 -5.30 0.59 2.63
C ILE A 138 -6.54 -0.26 2.95
N PHE A 139 -7.58 -0.19 2.11
CA PHE A 139 -8.92 -0.69 2.48
C PHE A 139 -9.27 -2.05 1.90
N ILE A 140 -8.68 -2.42 0.77
CA ILE A 140 -8.92 -3.72 0.10
C ILE A 140 -7.64 -4.55 -0.01
N GLY A 141 -6.48 -4.03 0.37
CA GLY A 141 -5.22 -4.78 0.36
C GLY A 141 -4.60 -4.95 -1.03
N GLU A 142 -5.01 -4.14 -2.01
CA GLU A 142 -4.39 -4.13 -3.33
C GLU A 142 -2.90 -3.78 -3.21
N ARG A 143 -2.01 -4.51 -3.88
CA ARG A 143 -0.57 -4.21 -3.81
C ARG A 143 -0.27 -2.86 -4.48
N LEU A 144 0.49 -2.01 -3.78
CA LEU A 144 0.94 -0.71 -4.30
C LEU A 144 2.35 -0.81 -4.86
N THR A 145 2.46 -1.06 -6.17
CA THR A 145 3.75 -1.20 -6.86
C THR A 145 4.11 0.05 -7.69
N LEU A 146 5.41 0.25 -7.95
CA LEU A 146 5.88 1.32 -8.83
C LEU A 146 5.27 1.22 -10.24
N GLU A 147 5.13 0.00 -10.77
CA GLU A 147 4.49 -0.25 -12.07
C GLU A 147 3.05 0.30 -12.11
N LYS A 148 2.23 -0.01 -11.09
CA LYS A 148 0.85 0.50 -11.00
C LYS A 148 0.82 2.03 -10.89
N VAL A 149 1.72 2.60 -10.09
CA VAL A 149 1.88 4.06 -9.96
C VAL A 149 2.21 4.69 -11.31
N LEU A 150 3.22 4.17 -12.02
CA LEU A 150 3.64 4.65 -13.35
C LEU A 150 2.48 4.56 -14.36
N LYS A 151 1.75 3.45 -14.36
CA LYS A 151 0.59 3.23 -15.24
C LYS A 151 -0.50 4.29 -15.00
N GLN A 152 -0.80 4.63 -13.74
CA GLN A 152 -1.78 5.67 -13.42
C GLN A 152 -1.29 7.08 -13.76
N ILE A 153 -0.02 7.39 -13.51
CA ILE A 153 0.59 8.67 -13.91
C ILE A 153 0.50 8.84 -15.43
N LYS A 154 0.92 7.84 -16.20
CA LYS A 154 0.87 7.86 -17.67
C LYS A 154 -0.56 8.06 -18.20
N ARG A 155 -1.54 7.36 -17.61
CA ARG A 155 -2.97 7.48 -17.97
C ARG A 155 -3.58 8.84 -17.64
N SER A 156 -2.93 9.62 -16.80
CA SER A 156 -3.41 10.94 -16.39
C SER A 156 -2.88 12.06 -17.28
N SER A 157 -1.77 11.81 -17.99
CA SER A 157 -1.24 12.74 -19.00
C SER A 157 -2.25 12.95 -20.12
N ARG A 158 -2.39 14.21 -20.55
CA ARG A 158 -3.28 14.63 -21.64
C ARG A 158 -2.51 15.23 -22.81
N GLN A 159 -1.27 15.62 -22.61
CA GLN A 159 -0.41 16.21 -23.63
C GLN A 159 1.07 15.94 -23.34
N LYS A 160 1.89 15.96 -24.38
CA LYS A 160 3.34 15.80 -24.25
C LYS A 160 3.94 16.91 -23.40
N ASN A 161 4.89 16.57 -22.54
CA ASN A 161 5.57 17.45 -21.59
C ASN A 161 4.64 18.09 -20.54
N ASP A 162 3.43 17.56 -20.31
CA ASP A 162 2.74 17.89 -19.06
C ASP A 162 3.43 17.22 -17.85
N LEU A 163 3.08 17.68 -16.65
CA LEU A 163 3.73 17.18 -15.43
C LEU A 163 3.62 15.65 -15.30
N PRO A 164 2.47 14.99 -15.56
CA PRO A 164 2.39 13.54 -15.52
C PRO A 164 3.29 12.84 -16.56
N ASP A 165 3.38 13.35 -17.79
CA ASP A 165 4.30 12.83 -18.81
C ASP A 165 5.77 12.93 -18.34
N MET A 166 6.16 14.09 -17.83
CA MET A 166 7.51 14.32 -17.28
C MET A 166 7.81 13.41 -16.09
N LEU A 167 6.88 13.27 -15.15
CA LEU A 167 7.01 12.40 -13.98
C LEU A 167 7.15 10.93 -14.40
N TYR A 168 6.34 10.48 -15.35
CA TYR A 168 6.46 9.12 -15.90
C TYR A 168 7.85 8.89 -16.48
N GLY A 169 8.36 9.81 -17.32
CA GLY A 169 9.66 9.68 -17.97
C GLY A 169 10.87 9.71 -17.01
N VAL A 170 10.76 10.38 -15.86
CA VAL A 170 11.79 10.36 -14.81
C VAL A 170 11.69 9.07 -14.00
N LEU A 171 10.50 8.74 -13.50
CA LEU A 171 10.30 7.62 -12.59
C LEU A 171 10.47 6.26 -13.27
N SER A 172 10.12 6.13 -14.55
CA SER A 172 10.27 4.87 -15.30
C SER A 172 11.73 4.41 -15.41
N ARG A 173 12.70 5.32 -15.24
CA ARG A 173 14.14 4.98 -15.27
C ARG A 173 14.54 4.15 -14.05
N TYR A 174 13.88 4.37 -12.91
CA TYR A 174 14.14 3.61 -11.69
C TYR A 174 13.59 2.19 -11.77
N ASP A 175 12.50 2.00 -12.53
CA ASP A 175 11.93 0.69 -12.83
C ASP A 175 12.89 -0.15 -13.70
N SER A 176 13.42 0.43 -14.78
CA SER A 176 14.40 -0.25 -15.65
C SER A 176 15.73 -0.55 -14.94
N ALA A 177 16.20 0.37 -14.09
CA ALA A 177 17.44 0.18 -13.34
C ALA A 177 17.32 -0.94 -12.28
N GLN A 178 16.15 -1.10 -11.65
CA GLN A 178 15.89 -2.23 -10.75
C GLN A 178 15.84 -3.55 -11.52
N ALA A 179 15.16 -3.59 -12.68
CA ALA A 179 15.09 -4.78 -13.51
C ALA A 179 16.48 -5.28 -13.96
N GLU A 180 17.37 -4.37 -14.39
CA GLU A 180 18.74 -4.72 -14.77
C GLU A 180 19.58 -5.23 -13.59
N GLN A 181 19.41 -4.67 -12.40
CA GLN A 181 20.12 -5.13 -11.19
C GLN A 181 19.66 -6.51 -10.74
N ASP A 182 18.37 -6.82 -10.84
CA ASP A 182 17.82 -8.12 -10.49
C ASP A 182 18.23 -9.22 -11.48
N LEU A 183 18.31 -8.89 -12.78
CA LEU A 183 18.87 -9.78 -13.81
C LEU A 183 20.34 -10.15 -13.54
N ARG A 184 21.15 -9.17 -13.14
CA ARG A 184 22.56 -9.41 -12.77
C ARG A 184 22.71 -10.28 -11.53
N ARG A 185 21.84 -10.13 -10.53
CA ARG A 185 21.85 -10.96 -9.31
C ARG A 185 21.40 -12.40 -9.53
N LYS A 186 20.53 -12.66 -10.51
CA LYS A 186 20.09 -14.03 -10.86
C LYS A 186 21.10 -14.79 -11.72
N SER A 187 22.07 -14.08 -12.30
CA SER A 187 23.08 -14.63 -13.22
C SER A 187 24.44 -14.86 -12.55
N ALA A 188 24.54 -14.60 -11.24
CA ALA A 188 25.73 -14.78 -10.40
C ALA A 188 25.43 -15.81 -9.32
#